data_AF-A0A6P8BBP4-F1
#
_entry.id   AF-A0A6P8BBP4-F1
#
_cell.length_a   1.000
_cell.length_b   1.000
_cell.length_c   1.000
_cell.angle_alpha   90.00
_cell.angle_beta   90.00
_cell.angle_gamma   90.00
#
_symmetry.space_group_name_H-M   'P 1'
#
loop_
_entity.id
_entity.type
_entity.pdbx_description
1 polymer ?
#
loop_
_entity_poly.entity_id
_entity_poly.type
_entity_poly.pdbx_seq_one_letter_code
_entity_poly.pdbx_strand_id
1 'polypeptide(L)'
;MEAAASLFLALYYHWEHSQIASKKPTKGRHQPTFLAAKKSAGAPSGLAGMAQANPTPIRVAVAVSSKSPHWTTAWEHPDEIIQMATKYLREKDIIKTDDSTPFFLAKERYATRIMLVFDLFHESYDSESAHVAEQNKLSVSMVSLSTEIVLVNTTRYIQDEVNESIRLLHDLHGFGSRPPFTVDHAHGNIPTYPNPRWCRYLGAENK
;
A
#
# COMPACT_ATOMS: atom_id res chain seq x y z
N MET A 1 -9.62 13.78 25.05
CA MET A 1 -9.36 12.66 24.12
C MET A 1 -9.29 13.27 22.73
N GLU A 2 -8.12 13.82 22.40
CA GLU A 2 -7.83 14.37 21.09
C GLU A 2 -7.80 13.22 20.08
N ALA A 3 -8.30 13.48 18.88
CA ALA A 3 -8.47 12.52 17.81
C ALA A 3 -7.21 11.65 17.65
N ALA A 4 -7.36 10.32 17.73
CA ALA A 4 -6.51 9.44 16.95
C ALA A 4 -6.83 9.74 15.48
N ALA A 5 -6.28 10.85 14.97
CA ALA A 5 -6.39 11.24 13.59
C ALA A 5 -5.70 10.13 12.81
N SER A 6 -6.51 9.26 12.22
CA SER A 6 -5.99 8.15 11.45
C SER A 6 -5.12 8.71 10.32
N LEU A 7 -3.86 8.25 10.24
CA LEU A 7 -2.82 8.82 9.39
C LEU A 7 -3.10 8.67 7.90
N PHE A 8 -3.99 7.77 7.50
CA PHE A 8 -4.51 7.74 6.13
C PHE A 8 -5.27 9.02 5.75
N LEU A 9 -5.80 9.75 6.74
CA LEU A 9 -6.35 11.10 6.53
C LEU A 9 -5.25 12.12 6.21
N ALA A 10 -4.05 12.00 6.80
CA ALA A 10 -2.91 12.85 6.47
C ALA A 10 -2.38 12.58 5.06
N LEU A 11 -2.33 11.30 4.65
CA LEU A 11 -2.08 10.89 3.27
C LEU A 11 -3.13 11.45 2.30
N TYR A 12 -4.41 11.47 2.70
CA TYR A 12 -5.51 12.07 1.93
C TYR A 12 -5.31 13.59 1.73
N TYR A 13 -5.08 14.35 2.80
CA TYR A 13 -4.89 15.80 2.69
C TYR A 13 -3.64 16.14 1.87
N HIS A 14 -2.52 15.46 2.11
CA HIS A 14 -1.28 15.71 1.37
C HIS A 14 -1.43 15.39 -0.13
N TRP A 15 -2.12 14.31 -0.48
CA TRP A 15 -2.35 13.92 -1.87
C TRP A 15 -3.30 14.89 -2.60
N GLU A 16 -4.44 15.28 -2.02
CA GLU A 16 -5.35 16.24 -2.68
C GLU A 16 -4.66 17.59 -2.95
N HIS A 17 -3.87 18.10 -1.99
CA HIS A 17 -3.13 19.34 -2.18
C HIS A 17 -2.00 19.21 -3.23
N SER A 18 -1.38 18.03 -3.36
CA SER A 18 -0.34 17.77 -4.37
C SER A 18 -0.91 17.67 -5.80
N GLN A 19 -2.12 17.13 -5.98
CA GLN A 19 -2.78 17.07 -7.29
C GLN A 19 -3.25 18.45 -7.78
N ILE A 20 -3.62 19.36 -6.86
CA ILE A 20 -3.96 20.75 -7.21
C ILE A 20 -2.73 21.50 -7.72
N ALA A 21 -1.54 21.26 -7.14
CA ALA A 21 -0.30 21.90 -7.55
C ALA A 21 0.24 21.41 -8.91
N SER A 22 -0.12 20.19 -9.33
CA SER A 22 0.35 19.52 -10.56
C SER A 22 -0.39 19.98 -11.83
N LYS A 23 -1.57 20.62 -11.72
CA LYS A 23 -2.38 21.07 -12.87
C LYS A 23 -1.85 22.35 -13.55
N LYS A 24 -0.56 22.40 -13.89
CA LYS A 24 -0.03 23.39 -14.86
C LYS A 24 -0.01 22.76 -16.26
N PRO A 25 -0.59 23.41 -17.28
CA PRO A 25 -0.61 22.88 -18.64
C PRO A 25 0.78 22.96 -19.26
N THR A 26 1.45 21.82 -19.45
CA THR A 26 2.66 21.74 -20.26
C THR A 26 2.26 21.74 -21.74
N LYS A 27 2.49 22.89 -22.40
CA LYS A 27 2.47 23.04 -23.85
C LYS A 27 3.50 22.10 -24.49
N GLY A 28 3.09 21.49 -25.60
CA GLY A 28 3.83 20.43 -26.29
C GLY A 28 5.22 20.83 -26.78
N ARG A 29 6.07 19.81 -26.92
CA ARG A 29 7.26 19.88 -27.75
C ARG A 29 7.56 18.51 -28.38
N HIS A 30 7.86 18.58 -29.67
CA HIS A 30 8.06 17.50 -30.62
C HIS A 30 9.13 16.46 -30.23
N GLN A 31 8.88 15.21 -30.62
CA GLN A 31 9.88 14.16 -30.76
C GLN A 31 10.82 14.42 -31.94
N PRO A 32 12.05 13.90 -31.89
CA PRO A 32 12.74 13.40 -33.07
C PRO A 32 12.91 11.88 -33.04
N THR A 33 12.51 11.30 -34.16
CA THR A 33 12.72 9.93 -34.65
C THR A 33 14.21 9.62 -34.75
N PHE A 34 14.64 8.41 -34.34
CA PHE A 34 15.90 7.83 -34.82
C PHE A 34 15.76 6.33 -35.15
N LEU A 35 16.55 5.98 -36.15
CA LEU A 35 16.55 4.80 -37.01
C LEU A 35 16.92 3.48 -36.31
N ALA A 36 16.46 2.40 -36.94
CA ALA A 36 16.76 1.01 -36.64
C ALA A 36 18.23 0.59 -36.83
N ALA A 37 18.66 -0.41 -36.06
CA ALA A 37 19.84 -1.24 -36.35
C ALA A 37 19.50 -2.73 -36.16
N LYS A 38 19.98 -3.56 -37.11
CA LYS A 38 19.78 -5.01 -37.23
C LYS A 38 20.83 -5.82 -36.45
N LYS A 39 20.35 -6.88 -35.77
CA LYS A 39 20.76 -8.32 -35.79
C LYS A 39 22.24 -8.75 -35.59
N SER A 40 22.50 -9.57 -34.57
CA SER A 40 23.23 -10.87 -34.59
C SER A 40 23.16 -11.49 -33.17
N ALA A 41 22.57 -12.67 -32.94
CA ALA A 41 23.08 -14.05 -33.10
C ALA A 41 24.26 -14.40 -32.16
N GLY A 42 24.01 -15.29 -31.18
CA GLY A 42 25.05 -15.93 -30.37
C GLY A 42 24.56 -16.42 -29.00
N ALA A 43 23.87 -17.56 -28.96
CA ALA A 43 23.76 -18.35 -27.73
C ALA A 43 25.07 -19.10 -27.48
N PRO A 44 25.46 -19.31 -26.22
CA PRO A 44 25.64 -20.69 -25.80
C PRO A 44 24.86 -21.02 -24.53
N SER A 45 24.25 -22.19 -24.60
CA SER A 45 23.65 -22.94 -23.50
C SER A 45 24.67 -23.14 -22.38
N GLY A 46 24.45 -22.48 -21.24
CA GLY A 46 25.05 -22.81 -19.96
C GLY A 46 23.95 -23.13 -18.97
N LEU A 47 23.77 -24.42 -18.67
CA LEU A 47 23.03 -24.89 -17.49
C LEU A 47 23.79 -24.41 -16.25
N ALA A 48 23.45 -23.22 -15.78
CA ALA A 48 23.71 -22.80 -14.42
C ALA A 48 22.35 -22.52 -13.81
N GLY A 49 21.98 -23.29 -12.79
CA GLY A 49 20.88 -22.95 -11.90
C GLY A 49 21.20 -21.60 -11.25
N MET A 50 20.82 -20.52 -11.93
CA MET A 50 20.73 -19.22 -11.30
C MET A 50 19.60 -19.35 -10.29
N ALA A 51 19.94 -19.44 -9.01
CA ALA A 51 18.99 -19.11 -7.97
C ALA A 51 18.43 -17.73 -8.33
N GLN A 52 17.19 -17.71 -8.80
CA GLN A 52 16.50 -16.49 -9.17
C GLN A 52 16.47 -15.67 -7.88
N ALA A 53 17.13 -14.51 -7.87
CA ALA A 53 17.17 -13.69 -6.67
C ALA A 53 15.73 -13.44 -6.23
N ASN A 54 15.41 -13.79 -4.99
CA ASN A 54 14.07 -13.62 -4.48
C ASN A 54 13.68 -12.14 -4.65
N PRO A 55 12.49 -11.87 -5.22
CA PRO A 55 12.04 -10.50 -5.41
C PRO A 55 12.00 -9.75 -4.07
N THR A 56 12.42 -8.48 -4.07
CA THR A 56 12.40 -7.65 -2.87
C THR A 56 10.96 -7.43 -2.40
N PRO A 57 10.66 -7.62 -1.10
CA PRO A 57 9.35 -7.33 -0.54
C PRO A 57 8.93 -5.89 -0.81
N ILE A 58 7.70 -5.69 -1.28
CA ILE A 58 7.12 -4.35 -1.46
C ILE A 58 5.76 -4.27 -0.78
N ARG A 59 5.43 -3.09 -0.26
CA ARG A 59 4.10 -2.78 0.25
C ARG A 59 3.33 -2.00 -0.80
N VAL A 60 2.09 -2.39 -1.05
CA VAL A 60 1.20 -1.73 -1.99
C VAL A 60 0.07 -1.08 -1.22
N ALA A 61 -0.08 0.24 -1.38
CA ALA A 61 -1.22 0.99 -0.89
C ALA A 61 -2.16 1.30 -2.06
N VAL A 62 -3.46 0.99 -1.91
CA VAL A 62 -4.48 1.29 -2.91
C VAL A 62 -5.48 2.29 -2.33
N ALA A 63 -5.55 3.47 -2.92
CA ALA A 63 -6.52 4.50 -2.55
C ALA A 63 -7.71 4.47 -3.52
N VAL A 64 -8.89 4.12 -3.03
CA VAL A 64 -10.13 4.06 -3.82
C VAL A 64 -11.02 5.24 -3.47
N SER A 65 -11.34 6.06 -4.47
CA SER A 65 -12.24 7.21 -4.34
C SER A 65 -13.70 6.78 -4.30
N SER A 66 -14.54 7.51 -3.57
CA SER A 66 -16.01 7.36 -3.63
C SER A 66 -16.61 7.63 -5.01
N LYS A 67 -15.84 8.25 -5.91
CA LYS A 67 -16.21 8.43 -7.33
C LYS A 67 -15.80 7.25 -8.22
N SER A 68 -15.03 6.31 -7.70
CA SER A 68 -14.58 5.15 -8.46
C SER A 68 -15.73 4.16 -8.66
N PRO A 69 -15.87 3.53 -9.84
CA PRO A 69 -16.80 2.42 -10.01
C PRO A 69 -16.46 1.22 -9.09
N HIS A 70 -15.25 1.19 -8.55
CA HIS A 70 -14.76 0.14 -7.64
C HIS A 70 -15.00 0.43 -6.17
N TRP A 71 -15.68 1.54 -5.81
CA TRP A 71 -15.89 1.94 -4.42
C TRP A 71 -16.50 0.82 -3.56
N THR A 72 -17.63 0.24 -4.00
CA THR A 72 -18.30 -0.83 -3.25
C THR A 72 -17.45 -2.09 -3.22
N THR A 73 -16.89 -2.49 -4.37
CA THR A 73 -16.01 -3.66 -4.49
C THR A 73 -14.80 -3.56 -3.55
N ALA A 74 -14.19 -2.38 -3.41
CA ALA A 74 -13.05 -2.19 -2.52
C ALA A 74 -13.36 -2.50 -1.05
N TRP A 75 -14.60 -2.25 -0.62
CA TRP A 75 -15.00 -2.54 0.75
C TRP A 75 -15.47 -3.99 0.93
N GLU A 76 -16.31 -4.48 0.03
CA GLU A 76 -16.97 -5.79 0.18
C GLU A 76 -16.09 -6.95 -0.33
N HIS A 77 -15.31 -6.72 -1.39
CA HIS A 77 -14.50 -7.72 -2.09
C HIS A 77 -13.07 -7.20 -2.35
N PRO A 78 -12.29 -6.89 -1.30
CA PRO A 78 -10.98 -6.26 -1.43
C PRO A 78 -9.99 -7.08 -2.28
N ASP A 79 -10.12 -8.40 -2.31
CA ASP A 79 -9.27 -9.29 -3.11
C ASP A 79 -9.34 -8.97 -4.62
N GLU A 80 -10.51 -8.56 -5.13
CA GLU A 80 -10.66 -8.14 -6.54
C GLU A 80 -9.84 -6.88 -6.83
N ILE A 81 -9.81 -5.95 -5.89
CA ILE A 81 -9.02 -4.71 -6.01
C ILE A 81 -7.53 -4.99 -5.87
N ILE A 82 -7.14 -5.91 -5.00
CA ILE A 82 -5.76 -6.36 -4.84
C ILE A 82 -5.27 -7.02 -6.13
N GLN A 83 -6.06 -7.91 -6.72
CA GLN A 83 -5.74 -8.56 -8.01
C GLN A 83 -5.61 -7.52 -9.14
N MET A 84 -6.55 -6.56 -9.20
CA MET A 84 -6.52 -5.48 -10.17
C MET A 84 -5.28 -4.59 -10.03
N ALA A 85 -4.95 -4.17 -8.81
CA ALA A 85 -3.77 -3.37 -8.53
C ALA A 85 -2.48 -4.13 -8.85
N THR A 86 -2.40 -5.41 -8.50
CA THR A 86 -1.25 -6.28 -8.81
C THR A 86 -1.07 -6.44 -10.31
N LYS A 87 -2.15 -6.64 -11.07
CA LYS A 87 -2.11 -6.65 -12.54
C LYS A 87 -1.61 -5.31 -13.10
N TYR A 88 -2.13 -4.19 -12.60
CA TYR A 88 -1.71 -2.87 -13.04
C TYR A 88 -0.22 -2.59 -12.78
N LEU A 89 0.30 -3.00 -11.61
CA LEU A 89 1.73 -2.85 -11.30
C LEU A 89 2.63 -3.66 -12.24
N ARG A 90 2.19 -4.85 -12.68
CA ARG A 90 2.88 -5.64 -13.72
C ARG A 90 2.88 -4.93 -15.07
N GLU A 91 1.73 -4.41 -15.50
CA GLU A 91 1.62 -3.66 -16.75
C GLU A 91 2.49 -2.40 -16.78
N LYS A 92 2.85 -1.86 -15.59
CA LYS A 92 3.77 -0.74 -15.42
C LYS A 92 5.22 -1.14 -15.17
N ASP A 93 5.55 -2.44 -15.25
CA ASP A 93 6.89 -3.00 -14.99
C ASP A 93 7.43 -2.64 -13.58
N ILE A 94 6.54 -2.42 -12.61
CA ILE A 94 6.91 -2.19 -11.21
C ILE A 94 7.26 -3.51 -10.53
N ILE A 95 6.53 -4.58 -10.89
CA ILE A 95 6.81 -5.96 -10.47
C ILE A 95 6.94 -6.85 -11.71
N LYS A 96 7.86 -7.83 -11.66
CA LYS A 96 8.31 -8.58 -12.84
C LYS A 96 7.84 -10.03 -12.91
N THR A 97 7.29 -10.56 -11.83
CA THR A 97 6.86 -11.97 -11.75
C THR A 97 5.43 -12.08 -11.23
N ASP A 98 4.78 -13.18 -11.59
CA ASP A 98 3.45 -13.59 -11.15
C ASP A 98 3.49 -14.43 -9.86
N ASP A 99 4.67 -14.77 -9.37
CA ASP A 99 4.84 -15.73 -8.28
C ASP A 99 4.51 -15.17 -6.88
N SER A 100 4.10 -13.90 -6.76
CA SER A 100 3.63 -13.37 -5.48
C SER A 100 2.16 -13.72 -5.23
N THR A 101 1.91 -14.39 -4.11
CA THR A 101 0.59 -14.34 -3.46
C THR A 101 0.51 -13.06 -2.63
N PRO A 102 -0.41 -12.13 -2.91
CA PRO A 102 -0.56 -10.93 -2.10
C PRO A 102 -0.93 -11.26 -0.65
N PHE A 103 -0.23 -10.65 0.31
CA PHE A 103 -0.55 -10.76 1.72
C PHE A 103 -1.35 -9.54 2.17
N PHE A 104 -2.66 -9.70 2.32
CA PHE A 104 -3.57 -8.60 2.63
C PHE A 104 -3.41 -8.13 4.09
N LEU A 105 -3.06 -6.86 4.28
CA LEU A 105 -2.74 -6.29 5.59
C LEU A 105 -3.91 -5.56 6.23
N ALA A 106 -4.55 -4.67 5.50
CA ALA A 106 -5.57 -3.80 6.08
C ALA A 106 -6.49 -3.20 5.03
N LYS A 107 -7.75 -2.97 5.44
CA LYS A 107 -8.64 -2.01 4.80
C LYS A 107 -9.16 -0.99 5.79
N GLU A 108 -9.25 0.24 5.34
CA GLU A 108 -9.81 1.34 6.11
C GLU A 108 -10.73 2.19 5.25
N ARG A 109 -11.91 2.54 5.76
CA ARG A 109 -12.90 3.33 5.04
C ARG A 109 -13.21 4.64 5.75
N TYR A 110 -13.24 5.70 4.95
CA TYR A 110 -13.68 7.05 5.30
C TYR A 110 -14.88 7.45 4.44
N ALA A 111 -15.41 8.65 4.66
CA ALA A 111 -16.53 9.18 3.88
C ALA A 111 -16.27 9.23 2.36
N THR A 112 -15.02 9.48 1.93
CA THR A 112 -14.70 9.68 0.50
C THR A 112 -13.58 8.79 -0.02
N ARG A 113 -12.94 7.98 0.85
CA ARG A 113 -11.79 7.14 0.51
C ARG A 113 -11.84 5.79 1.21
N ILE A 114 -11.45 4.74 0.49
CA ILE A 114 -11.09 3.43 1.05
C ILE A 114 -9.61 3.23 0.77
N MET A 115 -8.86 2.84 1.80
CA MET A 115 -7.45 2.49 1.71
C MET A 115 -7.32 0.99 1.88
N LEU A 116 -6.68 0.32 0.95
CA LEU A 116 -6.27 -1.08 1.06
C LEU A 116 -4.75 -1.13 1.14
N VAL A 117 -4.20 -2.00 1.96
CA VAL A 117 -2.76 -2.25 2.01
C VAL A 117 -2.51 -3.74 1.97
N PHE A 118 -1.56 -4.15 1.15
CA PHE A 118 -1.09 -5.54 1.06
C PHE A 118 0.40 -5.56 0.73
N ASP A 119 1.07 -6.64 1.11
CA ASP A 119 2.47 -6.86 0.77
C ASP A 119 2.58 -7.86 -0.39
N LEU A 120 3.58 -7.66 -1.25
CA LEU A 120 4.01 -8.62 -2.26
C LEU A 120 5.43 -9.08 -1.90
N PHE A 121 5.71 -10.37 -2.13
CA PHE A 121 7.01 -11.00 -1.88
C PHE A 121 7.47 -10.95 -0.40
N HIS A 122 6.56 -10.74 0.54
CA HIS A 122 6.88 -10.63 1.96
C HIS A 122 6.59 -11.92 2.74
N GLU A 123 7.30 -12.99 2.41
CA GLU A 123 7.10 -14.32 3.02
C GLU A 123 7.45 -14.37 4.51
N SER A 124 8.31 -13.47 4.96
CA SER A 124 8.80 -13.39 6.34
C SER A 124 8.00 -12.42 7.21
N TYR A 125 6.75 -12.09 6.87
CA TYR A 125 5.94 -11.17 7.67
C TYR A 125 5.72 -11.71 9.08
N ASP A 126 6.26 -11.03 10.09
CA ASP A 126 6.00 -11.34 11.50
C ASP A 126 5.02 -10.33 12.11
N SER A 127 3.82 -10.81 12.44
CA SER A 127 2.79 -10.00 13.09
C SER A 127 3.11 -9.67 14.54
N GLU A 128 3.93 -10.46 15.22
CA GLU A 128 4.30 -10.17 16.61
C GLU A 128 5.19 -8.95 16.72
N SER A 129 6.06 -8.73 15.72
CA SER A 129 7.03 -7.63 15.70
C SER A 129 6.65 -6.47 14.78
N ALA A 130 5.58 -6.59 13.97
CA ALA A 130 5.14 -5.57 13.02
C ALA A 130 4.74 -4.20 13.65
N HIS A 131 4.63 -4.12 14.97
CA HIS A 131 4.42 -2.89 15.74
C HIS A 131 5.72 -2.14 16.11
N VAL A 132 6.89 -2.78 15.94
CA VAL A 132 8.21 -2.20 16.25
C VAL A 132 8.65 -1.30 15.11
N ALA A 133 8.99 -0.04 15.41
CA ALA A 133 9.21 1.00 14.41
C ALA A 133 10.29 0.64 13.37
N GLU A 134 11.38 -0.02 13.77
CA GLU A 134 12.50 -0.38 12.90
C GLU A 134 12.25 -1.62 12.05
N GLN A 135 11.21 -2.38 12.36
CA GLN A 135 10.87 -3.61 11.65
C GLN A 135 9.80 -3.34 10.60
N ASN A 136 9.75 -4.18 9.56
CA ASN A 136 8.67 -4.15 8.57
C ASN A 136 8.54 -2.82 7.80
N LYS A 137 9.66 -2.10 7.62
CA LYS A 137 9.76 -0.92 6.75
C LYS A 137 10.00 -1.35 5.31
N LEU A 138 8.92 -1.45 4.54
CA LEU A 138 8.99 -1.79 3.12
C LEU A 138 8.94 -0.53 2.26
N SER A 139 9.55 -0.60 1.07
CA SER A 139 9.28 0.39 0.03
C SER A 139 7.80 0.31 -0.36
N VAL A 140 7.15 1.47 -0.50
CA VAL A 140 5.71 1.53 -0.80
C VAL A 140 5.49 1.96 -2.25
N SER A 141 4.67 1.19 -2.97
CA SER A 141 4.06 1.60 -4.23
C SER A 141 2.60 1.97 -3.98
N MET A 142 2.12 3.07 -4.55
CA MET A 142 0.74 3.52 -4.33
C MET A 142 -0.03 3.57 -5.64
N VAL A 143 -1.22 2.96 -5.65
CA VAL A 143 -2.15 2.98 -6.77
C VAL A 143 -3.40 3.74 -6.36
N SER A 144 -3.86 4.68 -7.18
CA SER A 144 -5.10 5.43 -6.94
C SER A 144 -6.16 5.02 -7.95
N LEU A 145 -7.32 4.60 -7.44
CA LEU A 145 -8.51 4.24 -8.21
C LEU A 145 -9.53 5.36 -8.01
N SER A 146 -9.70 6.18 -9.04
CA SER A 146 -10.72 7.22 -9.10
C SER A 146 -11.63 6.95 -10.29
N THR A 147 -11.85 7.91 -11.16
CA THR A 147 -12.39 7.67 -12.51
C THR A 147 -11.40 6.88 -13.38
N GLU A 148 -10.11 6.97 -13.06
CA GLU A 148 -9.03 6.22 -13.71
C GLU A 148 -8.14 5.55 -12.66
N ILE A 149 -7.37 4.54 -13.11
CA ILE A 149 -6.32 3.89 -12.33
C ILE A 149 -4.96 4.52 -12.64
N VAL A 150 -4.29 5.03 -11.62
CA VAL A 150 -2.99 5.71 -11.76
C VAL A 150 -1.97 5.23 -10.73
N LEU A 151 -0.72 5.11 -11.15
CA LEU A 151 0.41 4.95 -10.23
C LEU A 151 0.73 6.33 -9.62
N VAL A 152 0.81 6.38 -8.29
CA VAL A 152 1.15 7.60 -7.55
C VAL A 152 2.63 7.56 -7.19
N ASN A 153 3.34 8.65 -7.45
CA ASN A 153 4.73 8.79 -7.03
C ASN A 153 4.82 8.82 -5.50
N THR A 154 5.49 7.85 -4.89
CA THR A 154 5.59 7.72 -3.42
C THR A 154 6.86 8.38 -2.90
N THR A 155 6.70 9.56 -2.31
CA THR A 155 7.77 10.21 -1.55
C THR A 155 8.11 9.41 -0.31
N ARG A 156 9.30 9.59 0.26
CA ARG A 156 9.69 8.96 1.54
C ARG A 156 8.64 9.19 2.64
N TYR A 157 8.07 10.39 2.70
CA TYR A 157 6.98 10.72 3.61
C TYR A 157 5.79 9.78 3.46
N ILE A 158 5.29 9.56 2.22
CA ILE A 158 4.17 8.65 1.98
C ILE A 158 4.52 7.21 2.38
N GLN A 159 5.76 6.78 2.12
CA GLN A 159 6.20 5.43 2.51
C GLN A 159 6.24 5.27 4.03
N ASP A 160 6.80 6.24 4.74
CA ASP A 160 6.86 6.25 6.20
C ASP A 160 5.45 6.25 6.81
N GLU A 161 4.52 7.06 6.28
CA GLU A 161 3.13 7.13 6.74
C GLU A 161 2.35 5.82 6.56
N VAL A 162 2.50 5.14 5.41
CA VAL A 162 1.82 3.85 5.17
C VAL A 162 2.38 2.77 6.10
N ASN A 163 3.71 2.72 6.28
CA ASN A 163 4.34 1.77 7.19
C ASN A 163 3.91 2.04 8.64
N GLU A 164 3.90 3.30 9.06
CA GLU A 164 3.46 3.73 10.39
C GLU A 164 1.98 3.40 10.65
N SER A 165 1.11 3.55 9.64
CA SER A 165 -0.31 3.21 9.78
C SER A 165 -0.51 1.71 10.04
N ILE A 166 0.22 0.83 9.35
CA ILE A 166 0.19 -0.62 9.64
C ILE A 166 0.69 -0.91 11.05
N ARG A 167 1.78 -0.24 11.47
CA ARG A 167 2.33 -0.35 12.82
C ARG A 167 1.29 0.00 13.88
N LEU A 168 0.61 1.12 13.69
CA LEU A 168 -0.45 1.58 14.59
C LEU A 168 -1.67 0.66 14.61
N LEU A 169 -2.03 0.03 13.48
CA LEU A 169 -3.10 -0.98 13.49
C LEU A 169 -2.76 -2.16 14.39
N HIS A 170 -1.51 -2.63 14.41
CA HIS A 170 -1.07 -3.64 15.38
C HIS A 170 -1.11 -3.14 16.82
N ASP A 171 -0.72 -1.88 17.07
CA ASP A 171 -0.80 -1.29 18.40
C ASP A 171 -2.24 -1.13 18.89
N LEU A 172 -3.15 -0.72 18.01
CA LEU A 172 -4.57 -0.52 18.33
C LEU A 172 -5.28 -1.85 18.57
N HIS A 173 -5.05 -2.87 17.73
CA HIS A 173 -5.72 -4.17 17.88
C HIS A 173 -5.10 -5.05 18.97
N GLY A 174 -3.88 -4.75 19.43
CA GLY A 174 -3.30 -5.38 20.60
C GLY A 174 -2.33 -6.52 20.33
N PHE A 175 -1.92 -7.18 21.41
CA PHE A 175 -1.09 -8.39 21.38
C PHE A 175 -1.83 -9.56 20.72
N GLY A 176 -1.12 -10.34 19.90
CA GLY A 176 -1.69 -11.48 19.18
C GLY A 176 -2.62 -11.10 18.02
N SER A 177 -2.82 -9.81 17.76
CA SER A 177 -3.61 -9.36 16.60
C SER A 177 -2.92 -9.75 15.28
N ARG A 178 -3.74 -10.02 14.25
CA ARG A 178 -3.30 -10.50 12.95
C ARG A 178 -4.05 -9.78 11.84
N PRO A 179 -3.39 -9.41 10.74
CA PRO A 179 -4.05 -9.02 9.51
C PRO A 179 -5.04 -10.08 8.96
N PRO A 180 -6.02 -9.69 8.13
CA PRO A 180 -6.27 -8.32 7.69
C PRO A 180 -7.04 -7.50 8.73
N PHE A 181 -6.60 -6.26 8.96
CA PHE A 181 -7.31 -5.31 9.81
C PHE A 181 -8.44 -4.62 9.04
N THR A 182 -9.58 -4.39 9.67
CA THR A 182 -10.71 -3.68 9.05
C THR A 182 -11.14 -2.53 9.96
N VAL A 183 -11.07 -1.31 9.45
CA VAL A 183 -11.42 -0.10 10.21
C VAL A 183 -12.41 0.75 9.42
N ASP A 184 -13.53 1.10 10.05
CA ASP A 184 -14.58 1.91 9.41
C ASP A 184 -14.80 3.22 10.16
N HIS A 185 -14.40 4.32 9.54
CA HIS A 185 -14.63 5.69 9.97
C HIS A 185 -15.80 6.36 9.24
N ALA A 186 -16.47 5.67 8.30
CA ALA A 186 -17.58 6.26 7.56
C ALA A 186 -18.81 6.46 8.45
N HIS A 187 -19.70 7.36 8.02
CA HIS A 187 -21.03 7.56 8.63
C HIS A 187 -21.00 7.94 10.12
N GLY A 188 -19.94 8.62 10.58
CA GLY A 188 -19.79 9.00 11.98
C GLY A 188 -19.35 7.85 12.89
N ASN A 189 -18.96 6.71 12.31
CA ASN A 189 -18.39 5.61 13.07
C ASN A 189 -17.06 6.03 13.70
N ILE A 190 -16.93 5.78 14.99
CA ILE A 190 -15.70 5.94 15.75
C ILE A 190 -15.22 4.53 16.08
N PRO A 191 -14.15 4.02 15.44
CA PRO A 191 -13.61 2.71 15.75
C PRO A 191 -13.25 2.60 17.22
N THR A 192 -13.58 1.45 17.81
CA THR A 192 -13.25 1.13 19.19
C THR A 192 -12.26 -0.04 19.19
N TYR A 193 -11.24 0.09 20.02
CA TYR A 193 -10.17 -0.88 20.12
C TYR A 193 -10.15 -1.40 21.55
N PRO A 194 -10.62 -2.63 21.82
CA PRO A 194 -10.83 -3.09 23.18
C PRO A 194 -9.53 -3.48 23.91
N ASN A 195 -8.44 -3.74 23.19
CA ASN A 195 -7.19 -4.23 23.77
C ASN A 195 -5.94 -3.57 23.14
N PRO A 196 -5.83 -2.23 23.10
CA PRO A 196 -4.66 -1.60 22.52
C PRO A 196 -3.42 -1.84 23.40
N ARG A 197 -2.25 -2.00 22.77
CA ARG A 197 -0.98 -2.31 23.45
C ARG A 197 -0.58 -1.25 24.48
N TRP A 198 -0.96 0.02 24.27
CA TRP A 198 -0.64 1.13 25.16
C TRP A 198 -1.52 1.22 26.43
N CYS A 199 -2.73 0.64 26.45
CA CYS A 199 -3.60 0.70 27.63
C CYS A 199 -3.15 -0.21 28.80
N ARG A 200 -2.22 -1.14 28.58
CA ARG A 200 -1.73 -2.03 29.66
C ARG A 200 -0.69 -1.41 30.59
N TYR A 201 -0.11 -0.27 30.24
CA TYR A 201 0.87 0.41 31.11
C TYR A 201 0.25 1.05 32.35
N LEU A 202 -1.09 1.22 32.41
CA LEU A 202 -1.77 1.84 33.56
C LEU A 202 -2.19 0.84 34.65
N GLY A 203 -1.88 -0.46 34.51
CA GLY A 203 -2.31 -1.50 35.47
C GLY A 203 -1.18 -2.41 35.99
N ALA A 204 0.07 -2.18 35.60
CA ALA A 204 1.18 -3.08 35.91
C ALA A 204 2.04 -2.67 37.13
N GLU A 205 1.72 -1.58 37.83
CA GLU A 205 2.47 -1.11 39.02
C GLU A 205 1.86 -1.50 40.38
N ASN A 206 0.95 -2.48 40.44
CA ASN A 206 0.41 -2.94 41.73
C ASN A 206 0.24 -4.47 41.78
N LYS A 207 1.35 -5.20 41.85
CA LYS A 207 1.40 -6.55 42.43
C LYS A 207 2.68 -6.74 43.22
#